data_AF-A0A812H375-F1
#
_entry.id   AF-A0A812H375-F1
#
_cell.length_a   1.000
_cell.length_b   1.000
_cell.length_c   1.000
_cell.angle_alpha   90.00
_cell.angle_beta   90.00
_cell.angle_gamma   90.00
#
_symmetry.space_group_name_H-M   'P 1'
#
loop_
_entity.id
_entity.type
_entity.pdbx_description
1 polymer ?
#
loop_
_entity_poly.entity_id
_entity_poly.type
_entity_poly.pdbx_seq_one_letter_code
_entity_poly.pdbx_strand_id
1 'polypeptide(L)'
;MRKQSDSTFTRQESTYMIHLTKNKHENSNMYNKDYKSDREKSLSFIESLEYSLHINKSHIKYKHMFGCYVVRYRKRAFAIFFQGSLFIKPINESVLSKLKKMRLKTWDNVVEQQFNTNVNFSSYYCLCDNFTFLNCQHLKIIREILLSFDNTLEAREINGFVNIDTRLYQKLKAEGISSIAILKKTGAIETYLKLYLRNRNISKKVLWKLEGAIRGCHYELITLKDRENLIIKFETLLLAHYHRKINFDSNIRDEF
;
A
#
# COMPACT_ATOMS: atom_id res chain seq x y z
N MET A 1 3.92 -31.15 -25.51
CA MET A 1 4.27 -31.08 -24.07
C MET A 1 3.64 -29.83 -23.46
N ARG A 2 2.48 -29.97 -22.80
CA ARG A 2 1.77 -28.90 -22.08
C ARG A 2 2.21 -28.92 -20.61
N LYS A 3 2.58 -27.78 -20.03
CA LYS A 3 2.86 -27.65 -18.59
C LYS A 3 1.59 -27.31 -17.83
N GLN A 4 1.40 -28.04 -16.74
CA GLN A 4 0.31 -27.98 -15.77
C GLN A 4 0.27 -26.66 -15.01
N SER A 5 -0.96 -26.21 -14.75
CA SER A 5 -1.34 -25.19 -13.78
C SER A 5 -1.58 -25.85 -12.41
N ASP A 6 -0.86 -25.42 -11.38
CA ASP A 6 -1.14 -25.84 -10.00
C ASP A 6 -2.31 -25.06 -9.43
N SER A 7 -3.41 -25.79 -9.26
CA SER A 7 -4.60 -25.42 -8.49
C SER A 7 -4.46 -25.93 -7.06
N THR A 8 -4.40 -25.04 -6.08
CA THR A 8 -4.75 -25.36 -4.69
C THR A 8 -6.09 -24.72 -4.36
N PHE A 9 -7.13 -25.33 -4.92
CA PHE A 9 -8.53 -25.07 -4.60
C PHE A 9 -8.89 -25.88 -3.35
N THR A 10 -8.97 -25.24 -2.18
CA THR A 10 -9.26 -25.93 -0.92
C THR A 10 -10.73 -26.33 -0.83
N ARG A 11 -10.95 -27.64 -0.65
CA ARG A 11 -12.21 -28.42 -0.58
C ARG A 11 -13.29 -27.91 0.40
N GLN A 12 -13.05 -26.83 1.16
CA GLN A 12 -14.01 -26.20 2.07
C GLN A 12 -14.90 -25.15 1.38
N GLU A 13 -14.45 -24.54 0.27
CA GLU A 13 -15.24 -23.53 -0.46
C GLU A 13 -16.39 -24.15 -1.28
N SER A 14 -16.25 -25.41 -1.71
CA SER A 14 -17.29 -26.13 -2.46
C SER A 14 -18.54 -26.42 -1.63
N THR A 15 -18.38 -26.65 -0.32
CA THR A 15 -19.53 -26.95 0.56
C THR A 15 -20.35 -25.70 0.87
N TYR A 16 -19.72 -24.52 0.92
CA TYR A 16 -20.41 -23.24 1.14
C TYR A 16 -21.26 -22.79 -0.06
N MET A 17 -20.85 -23.13 -1.28
CA MET A 17 -21.61 -22.79 -2.50
C MET A 17 -22.89 -23.62 -2.67
N ILE A 18 -22.97 -24.80 -2.05
CA ILE A 18 -24.14 -25.68 -2.12
C ILE A 18 -25.24 -25.24 -1.13
N HIS A 19 -24.90 -24.58 -0.01
CA HIS A 19 -25.92 -24.06 0.90
C HIS A 19 -26.57 -22.74 0.44
N LEU A 20 -25.90 -21.95 -0.40
CA LEU A 20 -26.48 -20.74 -0.98
C LEU A 20 -27.47 -21.01 -2.13
N THR A 21 -27.56 -22.24 -2.63
CA THR A 21 -28.42 -22.58 -3.76
C THR A 21 -29.81 -23.09 -3.38
N LYS A 22 -30.05 -23.47 -2.11
CA LYS A 22 -31.37 -23.97 -1.68
C LYS A 22 -32.41 -22.90 -1.31
N ASN A 23 -32.01 -21.64 -1.10
CA ASN A 23 -32.93 -20.52 -0.80
C ASN A 23 -33.22 -19.60 -1.99
N LYS A 24 -32.98 -20.06 -3.23
CA LYS A 24 -32.87 -19.18 -4.41
C LYS A 24 -34.16 -18.79 -5.12
N HIS A 25 -35.34 -19.27 -4.74
CA HIS A 25 -36.53 -19.08 -5.58
C HIS A 25 -37.40 -17.85 -5.31
N GLU A 26 -37.21 -17.09 -4.22
CA GLU A 26 -38.08 -15.92 -3.95
C GLU A 26 -37.36 -14.56 -3.79
N ASN A 27 -36.03 -14.51 -3.58
CA ASN A 27 -35.31 -13.25 -3.31
C ASN A 27 -34.37 -12.74 -4.43
N SER A 28 -34.34 -13.38 -5.61
CA SER A 28 -33.29 -13.15 -6.61
C SER A 28 -33.38 -11.83 -7.40
N ASN A 29 -34.51 -11.14 -7.38
CA ASN A 29 -34.72 -9.91 -8.17
C ASN A 29 -34.38 -8.60 -7.42
N MET A 30 -34.43 -8.58 -6.09
CA MET A 30 -34.11 -7.38 -5.30
C MET A 30 -32.59 -7.18 -5.16
N TYR A 31 -31.84 -8.26 -4.91
CA TYR A 31 -30.39 -8.20 -4.70
C TYR A 31 -29.56 -7.88 -5.95
N ASN A 32 -30.09 -8.11 -7.17
CA ASN A 32 -29.33 -7.92 -8.41
C ASN A 32 -29.27 -6.46 -8.89
N LYS A 33 -30.28 -5.63 -8.59
CA LYS A 33 -30.29 -4.20 -8.99
C LYS A 33 -29.32 -3.37 -8.15
N ASP A 34 -29.28 -3.60 -6.83
CA ASP A 34 -28.41 -2.86 -5.92
C ASP A 34 -26.93 -3.17 -6.14
N TYR A 35 -26.60 -4.41 -6.55
CA TYR A 35 -25.23 -4.85 -6.79
C TYR A 35 -24.51 -4.06 -7.89
N LYS A 36 -25.17 -3.83 -9.04
CA LYS A 36 -24.58 -3.10 -10.17
C LYS A 36 -24.38 -1.62 -9.79
N SER A 37 -25.37 -1.05 -9.11
CA SER A 37 -25.32 0.29 -8.52
C SER A 37 -24.14 0.42 -7.57
N ASP A 38 -23.99 -0.46 -6.59
CA ASP A 38 -22.91 -0.36 -5.60
C ASP A 38 -21.51 -0.55 -6.21
N ARG A 39 -21.39 -1.32 -7.29
CA ARG A 39 -20.14 -1.44 -8.06
C ARG A 39 -19.76 -0.13 -8.74
N GLU A 40 -20.69 0.46 -9.48
CA GLU A 40 -20.48 1.72 -10.21
C GLU A 40 -20.21 2.87 -9.23
N LYS A 41 -20.94 2.88 -8.12
CA LYS A 41 -20.75 3.80 -7.00
C LYS A 41 -19.38 3.66 -6.34
N SER A 42 -18.93 2.42 -6.09
CA SER A 42 -17.59 2.15 -5.55
C SER A 42 -16.48 2.65 -6.49
N LEU A 43 -16.67 2.49 -7.81
CA LEU A 43 -15.73 3.00 -8.82
C LEU A 43 -15.67 4.52 -8.81
N SER A 44 -16.82 5.19 -8.83
CA SER A 44 -16.92 6.65 -8.77
C SER A 44 -16.26 7.21 -7.50
N PHE A 45 -16.43 6.55 -6.36
CA PHE A 45 -15.71 6.93 -5.13
C PHE A 45 -14.21 6.84 -5.28
N ILE A 46 -13.68 5.76 -5.87
CA ILE A 46 -12.23 5.59 -6.04
C ILE A 46 -11.67 6.71 -6.91
N GLU A 47 -12.39 7.09 -7.96
CA GLU A 47 -12.02 8.22 -8.84
C GLU A 47 -12.08 9.55 -8.09
N SER A 48 -13.11 9.76 -7.27
CA SER A 48 -13.21 10.94 -6.40
C SER A 48 -12.05 11.01 -5.41
N LEU A 49 -11.67 9.89 -4.78
CA LEU A 49 -10.52 9.88 -3.86
C LEU A 49 -9.20 10.14 -4.58
N GLU A 50 -9.00 9.54 -5.75
CA GLU A 50 -7.81 9.76 -6.59
C GLU A 50 -7.61 11.26 -6.85
N TYR A 51 -8.67 11.93 -7.31
CA TYR A 51 -8.66 13.36 -7.58
C TYR A 51 -8.48 14.20 -6.31
N SER A 52 -9.32 13.98 -5.29
CA SER A 52 -9.35 14.83 -4.11
C SER A 52 -8.15 14.64 -3.17
N LEU A 53 -7.56 13.44 -3.13
CA LEU A 53 -6.49 13.10 -2.18
C LEU A 53 -5.12 12.91 -2.85
N HIS A 54 -5.02 13.03 -4.18
CA HIS A 54 -3.77 12.82 -4.93
C HIS A 54 -3.13 11.46 -4.64
N ILE A 55 -3.97 10.42 -4.55
CA ILE A 55 -3.54 9.06 -4.23
C ILE A 55 -3.42 8.23 -5.49
N ASN A 56 -2.40 7.36 -5.54
CA ASN A 56 -2.22 6.46 -6.68
C ASN A 56 -3.32 5.38 -6.68
N LYS A 57 -4.16 5.36 -7.72
CA LYS A 57 -5.26 4.39 -7.90
C LYS A 57 -4.82 2.93 -7.78
N SER A 58 -3.59 2.60 -8.18
CA SER A 58 -3.07 1.22 -8.07
C SER A 58 -2.98 0.70 -6.63
N HIS A 59 -2.92 1.61 -5.65
CA HIS A 59 -2.95 1.24 -4.24
C HIS A 59 -4.36 0.95 -3.74
N ILE A 60 -5.43 1.44 -4.38
CA ILE A 60 -6.79 1.14 -3.95
C ILE A 60 -7.33 -0.05 -4.72
N LYS A 61 -7.82 -1.04 -3.98
CA LYS A 61 -8.51 -2.21 -4.53
C LYS A 61 -9.82 -2.39 -3.81
N TYR A 62 -10.82 -2.88 -4.50
CA TYR A 62 -12.10 -3.25 -3.89
C TYR A 62 -12.46 -4.67 -4.28
N LYS A 63 -13.15 -5.37 -3.38
CA LYS A 63 -13.62 -6.74 -3.62
C LYS A 63 -15.03 -6.86 -3.08
N HIS A 64 -15.93 -7.42 -3.89
CA HIS A 64 -17.25 -7.81 -3.42
C HIS A 64 -17.13 -8.96 -2.43
N MET A 65 -17.64 -8.78 -1.22
CA MET A 65 -17.62 -9.78 -0.15
C MET A 65 -18.88 -9.60 0.70
N PHE A 66 -19.59 -10.69 0.98
CA PHE A 66 -20.71 -10.67 1.93
C PHE A 66 -21.81 -9.63 1.61
N GLY A 67 -22.12 -9.43 0.32
CA GLY A 67 -23.15 -8.48 -0.11
C GLY A 67 -22.73 -7.01 -0.07
N CYS A 68 -21.46 -6.71 0.24
CA CYS A 68 -20.90 -5.37 0.25
C CYS A 68 -19.60 -5.29 -0.57
N TYR A 69 -19.10 -4.09 -0.80
CA TYR A 69 -17.79 -3.87 -1.42
C TYR A 69 -16.78 -3.41 -0.38
N VAL A 70 -15.81 -4.27 -0.08
CA VAL A 70 -14.73 -3.96 0.85
C VAL A 70 -13.60 -3.26 0.10
N VAL A 71 -13.33 -2.02 0.46
CA VAL A 71 -12.26 -1.19 -0.08
C VAL A 71 -11.00 -1.36 0.76
N ARG A 72 -9.89 -1.57 0.06
CA ARG A 72 -8.56 -1.77 0.60
C ARG A 72 -7.61 -0.74 0.05
N TYR A 73 -6.77 -0.21 0.93
CA TYR A 73 -5.57 0.52 0.54
C TYR A 73 -4.37 -0.42 0.72
N ARG A 74 -3.64 -0.64 -0.35
CA ARG A 74 -2.65 -1.70 -0.55
C ARG A 74 -3.24 -3.07 -0.24
N LYS A 75 -2.97 -3.61 0.94
CA LYS A 75 -3.47 -4.92 1.41
C LYS A 75 -4.39 -4.80 2.64
N ARG A 76 -4.73 -3.59 3.08
CA ARG A 76 -5.47 -3.34 4.33
C ARG A 76 -6.86 -2.80 4.04
N ALA A 77 -7.89 -3.49 4.54
CA ALA A 77 -9.27 -3.00 4.46
C ALA A 77 -9.48 -1.79 5.37
N PHE A 78 -10.16 -0.78 4.85
CA PHE A 78 -10.42 0.45 5.60
C PHE A 78 -11.80 1.04 5.36
N ALA A 79 -12.49 0.65 4.29
CA ALA A 79 -13.82 1.13 4.00
C ALA A 79 -14.71 0.02 3.42
N ILE A 80 -16.02 0.20 3.57
CA ILE A 80 -17.06 -0.69 3.04
C ILE A 80 -18.11 0.19 2.35
N PHE A 81 -18.49 -0.19 1.14
CA PHE A 81 -19.70 0.29 0.48
C PHE A 81 -20.82 -0.71 0.67
N PHE A 82 -21.96 -0.20 1.12
CA PHE A 82 -23.15 -1.00 1.29
C PHE A 82 -24.38 -0.12 1.11
N GLN A 83 -25.23 -0.45 0.12
CA GLN A 83 -26.50 0.23 -0.15
C GLN A 83 -26.36 1.76 -0.29
N GLY A 84 -25.33 2.22 -1.02
CA GLY A 84 -25.05 3.65 -1.19
C GLY A 84 -24.40 4.37 0.00
N SER A 85 -24.25 3.70 1.15
CA SER A 85 -23.55 4.24 2.31
C SER A 85 -22.08 3.88 2.29
N LEU A 86 -21.25 4.81 2.78
CA LEU A 86 -19.82 4.60 2.99
C LEU A 86 -19.53 4.42 4.47
N PHE A 87 -18.98 3.27 4.81
CA PHE A 87 -18.49 2.97 6.15
C PHE A 87 -16.97 2.97 6.17
N ILE A 88 -16.36 3.47 7.24
CA ILE A 88 -14.91 3.48 7.43
C ILE A 88 -14.51 2.82 8.74
N LYS A 89 -13.34 2.17 8.71
CA LYS A 89 -12.72 1.57 9.88
C LYS A 89 -11.75 2.57 10.51
N PRO A 90 -11.88 2.92 11.79
CA PRO A 90 -10.85 3.64 12.50
C PRO A 90 -9.63 2.74 12.65
N ILE A 91 -8.47 3.24 12.25
CA ILE A 91 -7.21 2.48 12.27
C ILE A 91 -6.25 2.93 13.37
N ASN A 92 -6.58 4.04 14.04
CA ASN A 92 -5.85 4.61 15.16
C ASN A 92 -6.83 5.42 16.04
N GLU A 93 -6.38 5.81 17.23
CA GLU A 93 -7.21 6.50 18.24
C GLU A 93 -7.62 7.92 17.79
N SER A 94 -6.78 8.61 17.01
CA SER A 94 -7.08 9.94 16.48
C SER A 94 -8.31 9.90 15.56
N VAL A 95 -8.34 8.95 14.63
CA VAL A 95 -9.49 8.72 13.74
C VAL A 95 -10.71 8.32 14.56
N LEU A 96 -10.59 7.35 15.48
CA LEU A 96 -11.70 6.92 16.33
C LEU A 96 -12.32 8.10 17.10
N SER A 97 -11.49 8.94 17.70
CA SER A 97 -11.91 10.13 18.44
C SER A 97 -12.69 11.11 17.56
N LYS A 98 -12.27 11.32 16.30
CA LYS A 98 -12.99 12.18 15.35
C LYS A 98 -14.37 11.59 15.00
N LEU A 99 -14.45 10.30 14.73
CA LEU A 99 -15.72 9.62 14.41
C LEU A 99 -16.70 9.68 15.58
N LYS A 100 -16.21 9.46 16.80
CA LYS A 100 -17.01 9.61 18.03
C LYS A 100 -17.51 11.04 18.24
N LYS A 101 -16.64 12.06 18.02
CA LYS A 101 -17.04 13.48 18.11
C LYS A 101 -18.10 13.87 17.09
N MET A 102 -18.06 13.27 15.90
CA MET A 102 -19.09 13.43 14.87
C MET A 102 -20.39 12.66 15.17
N ARG A 103 -20.44 11.88 16.26
CA ARG A 103 -21.59 11.05 16.67
C ARG A 103 -22.07 10.10 15.57
N LEU A 104 -21.13 9.59 14.78
CA LEU A 104 -21.44 8.66 13.70
C LEU A 104 -21.88 7.30 14.26
N LYS A 105 -22.85 6.68 13.58
CA LYS A 105 -23.36 5.35 13.92
C LYS A 105 -22.40 4.27 13.41
N THR A 106 -22.29 3.17 14.15
CA THR A 106 -21.56 1.98 13.72
C THR A 106 -22.38 1.15 12.74
N TRP A 107 -21.74 0.22 12.05
CA TRP A 107 -22.39 -0.76 11.17
C TRP A 107 -23.62 -1.40 11.82
N ASP A 108 -23.47 -1.96 13.03
CA ASP A 108 -24.54 -2.67 13.74
C ASP A 108 -25.74 -1.77 14.08
N ASN A 109 -25.53 -0.46 14.17
CA ASN A 109 -26.59 0.52 14.43
C ASN A 109 -27.31 0.99 13.17
N VAL A 110 -26.78 0.71 11.99
CA VAL A 110 -27.29 1.18 10.69
C VAL A 110 -27.84 0.02 9.87
N VAL A 111 -27.14 -1.10 9.88
CA VAL A 111 -27.51 -2.29 9.14
C VAL A 111 -28.26 -3.20 10.09
N GLU A 112 -29.59 -3.22 9.98
CA GLU A 112 -30.42 -4.27 10.60
C GLU A 112 -29.84 -5.62 10.20
N GLN A 113 -29.84 -6.61 11.11
CA GLN A 113 -29.15 -7.90 10.99
C GLN A 113 -29.66 -8.80 9.84
N GLN A 114 -29.58 -8.33 8.60
CA GLN A 114 -29.97 -9.03 7.39
C GLN A 114 -28.86 -9.95 6.87
N PHE A 115 -27.67 -9.90 7.48
CA PHE A 115 -26.51 -10.73 7.11
C PHE A 115 -26.18 -11.71 8.24
N ASN A 116 -26.62 -12.95 8.08
CA ASN A 116 -26.14 -14.07 8.87
C ASN A 116 -24.74 -14.47 8.37
N THR A 117 -23.73 -13.66 8.68
CA THR A 117 -22.34 -13.92 8.33
C THR A 117 -21.47 -13.82 9.57
N ASN A 118 -20.52 -14.74 9.75
CA ASN A 118 -19.50 -14.70 10.82
C ASN A 118 -18.50 -13.53 10.67
N VAL A 119 -18.86 -12.48 9.95
CA VAL A 119 -17.98 -11.37 9.59
C VAL A 119 -18.35 -10.17 10.43
N ASN A 120 -17.47 -9.83 11.37
CA ASN A 120 -17.70 -8.72 12.27
C ASN A 120 -17.29 -7.38 11.62
N PHE A 121 -18.30 -6.56 11.31
CA PHE A 121 -18.13 -5.18 10.83
C PHE A 121 -18.44 -4.12 11.89
N SER A 122 -18.65 -4.49 13.17
CA SER A 122 -19.04 -3.57 14.26
C SER A 122 -18.07 -2.39 14.44
N SER A 123 -16.80 -2.61 14.10
CA SER A 123 -15.75 -1.59 14.15
C SER A 123 -15.84 -0.52 13.05
N TYR A 124 -16.74 -0.65 12.07
CA TYR A 124 -16.92 0.32 11.00
C TYR A 124 -17.98 1.37 11.37
N TYR A 125 -17.71 2.63 11.05
CA TYR A 125 -18.62 3.75 11.27
C TYR A 125 -19.18 4.25 9.94
N CYS A 126 -20.48 4.51 9.87
CA CYS A 126 -21.08 5.16 8.70
C CYS A 126 -20.57 6.59 8.62
N LEU A 127 -19.73 6.87 7.62
CA LEU A 127 -19.19 8.20 7.37
C LEU A 127 -20.21 9.05 6.61
N CYS A 128 -20.99 8.43 5.74
CA CYS A 128 -22.01 9.11 4.96
C CYS A 128 -23.04 8.09 4.44
N ASP A 129 -24.32 8.43 4.61
CA ASP A 129 -25.46 7.64 4.11
C ASP A 129 -25.67 7.82 2.59
N ASN A 130 -25.02 8.82 1.98
CA ASN A 130 -24.97 9.01 0.54
C ASN A 130 -23.57 9.47 0.09
N PHE A 131 -22.74 8.50 -0.31
CA PHE A 131 -21.34 8.74 -0.65
C PHE A 131 -21.10 9.74 -1.79
N THR A 132 -22.11 10.08 -2.62
CA THR A 132 -21.95 11.09 -3.68
C THR A 132 -21.64 12.48 -3.13
N PHE A 133 -21.82 12.69 -1.83
CA PHE A 133 -21.54 13.95 -1.14
C PHE A 133 -20.48 13.77 -0.03
N LEU A 134 -19.23 13.50 -0.43
CA LEU A 134 -18.10 13.63 0.48
C LEU A 134 -17.78 15.11 0.71
N ASN A 135 -17.87 15.56 1.95
CA ASN A 135 -17.42 16.90 2.33
C ASN A 135 -15.93 16.90 2.72
N CYS A 136 -15.38 18.09 2.95
CA CYS A 136 -13.98 18.27 3.33
C CYS A 136 -13.60 17.53 4.64
N GLN A 137 -14.52 17.33 5.58
CA GLN A 137 -14.24 16.59 6.81
C GLN A 137 -14.09 15.09 6.53
N HIS A 138 -14.97 14.52 5.70
CA HIS A 138 -14.88 13.12 5.26
C HIS A 138 -13.55 12.86 4.56
N LEU A 139 -13.16 13.74 3.64
CA LEU A 139 -11.89 13.64 2.92
C LEU A 139 -10.67 13.74 3.85
N LYS A 140 -10.71 14.63 4.86
CA LYS A 140 -9.64 14.74 5.87
C LYS A 140 -9.47 13.45 6.66
N ILE A 141 -10.57 12.82 7.08
CA ILE A 141 -10.53 11.55 7.81
C ILE A 141 -9.96 10.44 6.93
N ILE A 142 -10.44 10.31 5.69
CA ILE A 142 -9.94 9.31 4.75
C ILE A 142 -8.45 9.52 4.51
N ARG A 143 -8.01 10.77 4.28
CA ARG A 143 -6.59 11.10 4.10
C ARG A 143 -5.73 10.65 5.27
N GLU A 144 -6.16 10.92 6.50
CA GLU A 144 -5.45 10.51 7.70
C GLU A 144 -5.34 8.98 7.82
N ILE A 145 -6.41 8.26 7.46
CA ILE A 145 -6.41 6.80 7.41
C ILE A 145 -5.33 6.32 6.42
N LEU A 146 -5.33 6.84 5.19
CA LEU A 146 -4.38 6.44 4.15
C LEU A 146 -2.93 6.77 4.53
N LEU A 147 -2.68 7.97 5.05
CA LEU A 147 -1.36 8.40 5.51
C LEU A 147 -0.82 7.52 6.65
N SER A 148 -1.68 7.11 7.58
CA SER A 148 -1.24 6.23 8.66
C SER A 148 -0.86 4.84 8.14
N PHE A 149 -1.53 4.34 7.09
CA PHE A 149 -1.08 3.11 6.44
C PHE A 149 0.29 3.28 5.80
N ASP A 150 0.53 4.41 5.13
CA ASP A 150 1.82 4.70 4.53
C ASP A 150 2.92 4.83 5.59
N ASN A 151 2.68 5.58 6.67
CA ASN A 151 3.63 5.72 7.78
C ASN A 151 3.97 4.37 8.41
N THR A 152 2.99 3.49 8.63
CA THR A 152 3.26 2.16 9.16
C THR A 152 4.07 1.28 8.20
N LEU A 153 3.95 1.49 6.89
CA LEU A 153 4.77 0.79 5.91
C LEU A 153 6.17 1.40 5.82
N GLU A 154 6.28 2.72 5.96
CA GLU A 154 7.56 3.41 5.95
C GLU A 154 8.42 3.14 7.18
N ALA A 155 7.78 2.96 8.34
CA ALA A 155 8.42 2.58 9.59
C ALA A 155 8.76 1.09 9.70
N ARG A 156 8.22 0.23 8.83
CA ARG A 156 8.55 -1.20 8.85
C ARG A 156 10.00 -1.42 8.44
N GLU A 157 10.57 -2.50 8.98
CA GLU A 157 11.84 -3.00 8.51
C GLU A 157 11.79 -3.24 7.00
N ILE A 158 12.86 -2.87 6.31
CA ILE A 158 12.94 -2.99 4.85
C ILE A 158 13.11 -4.44 4.38
N ASN A 159 13.29 -5.39 5.31
CA ASN A 159 13.35 -6.81 4.98
C ASN A 159 12.03 -7.29 4.34
N GLY A 160 12.13 -7.93 3.18
CA GLY A 160 10.95 -8.40 2.44
C GLY A 160 10.24 -7.32 1.61
N PHE A 161 10.80 -6.11 1.51
CA PHE A 161 10.37 -5.14 0.50
C PHE A 161 10.77 -5.60 -0.91
N VAL A 162 10.08 -5.07 -1.92
CA VAL A 162 10.36 -5.35 -3.33
C VAL A 162 11.86 -5.16 -3.61
N ASN A 163 12.50 -6.14 -4.24
CA ASN A 163 13.93 -6.19 -4.55
C ASN A 163 14.90 -6.33 -3.36
N ILE A 164 14.42 -6.33 -2.11
CA ILE A 164 15.27 -6.40 -0.90
C ILE A 164 15.15 -7.79 -0.27
N ASP A 165 16.06 -8.67 -0.67
CA ASP A 165 16.28 -9.96 -0.02
C ASP A 165 17.00 -9.82 1.33
N THR A 166 16.99 -10.89 2.14
CA THR A 166 17.58 -10.89 3.48
C THR A 166 19.07 -10.54 3.48
N ARG A 167 19.82 -10.93 2.43
CA ARG A 167 21.25 -10.65 2.32
C ARG A 167 21.50 -9.17 2.04
N LEU A 168 20.71 -8.57 1.16
CA LEU A 168 20.79 -7.13 0.89
C LEU A 168 20.33 -6.33 2.11
N TYR A 169 19.27 -6.77 2.80
CA TYR A 169 18.82 -6.17 4.06
C TYR A 169 19.92 -6.13 5.12
N GLN A 170 20.64 -7.23 5.36
CA GLN A 170 21.74 -7.26 6.34
C GLN A 170 22.84 -6.25 6.01
N LYS A 171 23.19 -6.11 4.72
CA LYS A 171 24.16 -5.10 4.27
C LYS A 171 23.65 -3.68 4.50
N LEU A 172 22.39 -3.41 4.17
CA LEU A 172 21.77 -2.09 4.39
C LEU A 172 21.71 -1.74 5.88
N LYS A 173 21.32 -2.70 6.73
CA LYS A 173 21.27 -2.54 8.18
C LYS A 173 22.65 -2.18 8.76
N ALA A 174 23.71 -2.78 8.25
CA ALA A 174 25.08 -2.46 8.65
C ALA A 174 25.53 -1.04 8.27
N GLU A 175 24.85 -0.41 7.31
CA GLU A 175 25.05 1.00 6.92
C GLU A 175 24.01 1.94 7.57
N GLY A 176 23.27 1.46 8.57
CA GLY A 176 22.23 2.21 9.29
C GLY A 176 20.90 2.33 8.55
N ILE A 177 20.69 1.58 7.46
CA ILE A 177 19.48 1.65 6.62
C ILE A 177 18.57 0.45 6.95
N SER A 178 17.73 0.63 7.96
CA SER A 178 16.85 -0.44 8.48
C SER A 178 15.41 -0.38 7.95
N SER A 179 14.97 0.76 7.42
CA SER A 179 13.60 0.97 6.94
C SER A 179 13.55 1.60 5.55
N ILE A 180 12.41 1.46 4.87
CA ILE A 180 12.21 2.11 3.56
C ILE A 180 12.21 3.63 3.69
N ALA A 181 11.78 4.19 4.83
CA ALA A 181 11.89 5.63 5.10
C ALA A 181 13.34 6.11 5.08
N ILE A 182 14.24 5.38 5.75
CA ILE A 182 15.67 5.72 5.78
C ILE A 182 16.28 5.57 4.38
N LEU A 183 15.91 4.53 3.64
CA LEU A 183 16.37 4.35 2.26
C LEU A 183 15.92 5.51 1.36
N LYS A 184 14.65 5.92 1.43
CA LYS A 184 14.12 7.06 0.66
C LYS A 184 14.83 8.37 1.02
N LYS A 185 15.05 8.62 2.31
CA LYS A 185 15.77 9.80 2.80
C LYS A 185 17.22 9.82 2.33
N THR A 186 17.88 8.65 2.34
CA THR A 186 19.28 8.53 1.95
C THR A 186 19.44 8.61 0.43
N GLY A 187 18.51 8.04 -0.33
CA GLY A 187 18.62 7.91 -1.79
C GLY A 187 19.30 6.60 -2.21
N ALA A 188 18.94 6.09 -3.39
CA ALA A 188 19.51 4.85 -3.92
C ALA A 188 21.00 4.97 -4.26
N ILE A 189 21.43 6.12 -4.79
CA ILE A 189 22.80 6.35 -5.26
C ILE A 189 23.76 6.46 -4.07
N GLU A 190 23.41 7.26 -3.06
CA GLU A 190 24.19 7.46 -1.83
C GLU A 190 24.26 6.17 -1.02
N THR A 191 23.15 5.43 -0.94
CA THR A 191 23.12 4.11 -0.30
C THR A 191 24.05 3.14 -1.03
N TYR A 192 23.99 3.09 -2.36
CA TYR A 192 24.85 2.23 -3.15
C TYR A 192 26.33 2.63 -3.00
N LEU A 193 26.65 3.91 -2.94
CA LEU A 193 28.01 4.40 -2.68
C LEU A 193 28.55 3.86 -1.35
N LYS A 194 27.78 3.95 -0.25
CA LYS A 194 28.19 3.39 1.05
C LYS A 194 28.52 1.90 0.94
N LEU A 195 27.63 1.14 0.29
CA LEU A 195 27.82 -0.29 0.08
C LEU A 195 29.03 -0.60 -0.81
N TYR A 196 29.25 0.20 -1.86
CA TYR A 196 30.35 0.06 -2.80
C TYR A 196 31.71 0.34 -2.15
N LEU A 197 31.79 1.38 -1.32
CA LEU A 197 33.02 1.72 -0.59
C LEU A 197 33.44 0.60 0.37
N ARG A 198 32.49 -0.14 0.93
CA ARG A 198 32.75 -1.32 1.77
C ARG A 198 33.07 -2.59 0.98
N ASN A 199 32.45 -2.76 -0.20
CA ASN A 199 32.72 -3.89 -1.09
C ASN A 199 32.63 -3.46 -2.56
N ARG A 200 33.79 -3.23 -3.19
CA ARG A 200 33.90 -2.77 -4.58
C ARG A 200 33.36 -3.76 -5.62
N ASN A 201 33.15 -5.02 -5.24
CA ASN A 201 32.59 -6.07 -6.12
C ASN A 201 31.06 -6.14 -6.06
N ILE A 202 30.39 -5.16 -5.43
CA ILE A 202 28.93 -5.12 -5.42
C ILE A 202 28.39 -4.88 -6.84
N SER A 203 27.39 -5.65 -7.22
CA SER A 203 26.80 -5.58 -8.57
C SER A 203 26.01 -4.28 -8.76
N LYS A 204 26.13 -3.66 -9.95
CA LYS A 204 25.28 -2.52 -10.38
C LYS A 204 23.78 -2.84 -10.30
N LYS A 205 23.38 -4.11 -10.36
CA LYS A 205 21.99 -4.54 -10.12
C LYS A 205 21.49 -4.12 -8.74
N VAL A 206 22.34 -4.04 -7.72
CA VAL A 206 21.94 -3.58 -6.39
C VAL A 206 21.47 -2.14 -6.43
N LEU A 207 22.13 -1.25 -7.18
CA LEU A 207 21.68 0.14 -7.36
C LEU A 207 20.25 0.20 -7.92
N TRP A 208 19.95 -0.63 -8.93
CA TRP A 208 18.62 -0.70 -9.52
C TRP A 208 17.58 -1.32 -8.57
N LYS A 209 17.98 -2.32 -7.78
CA LYS A 209 17.13 -2.90 -6.74
C LYS A 209 16.73 -1.86 -5.70
N LEU A 210 17.67 -1.02 -5.26
CA LEU A 210 17.41 0.07 -4.31
C LEU A 210 16.47 1.11 -4.90
N GLU A 211 16.71 1.54 -6.15
CA GLU A 211 15.82 2.47 -6.84
C GLU A 211 14.41 1.88 -7.01
N GLY A 212 14.30 0.62 -7.41
CA GLY A 212 13.01 -0.06 -7.54
C GLY A 212 12.28 -0.18 -6.20
N ALA A 213 13.01 -0.43 -5.11
CA ALA A 213 12.44 -0.45 -3.76
C ALA A 213 11.88 0.93 -3.37
N ILE A 214 12.60 2.03 -3.68
CA ILE A 214 12.14 3.41 -3.45
C ILE A 214 10.89 3.72 -4.29
N ARG A 215 10.89 3.34 -5.57
CA ARG A 215 9.75 3.51 -6.50
C ARG A 215 8.57 2.59 -6.20
N GLY A 216 8.75 1.57 -5.35
CA GLY A 216 7.74 0.57 -5.06
C GLY A 216 7.47 -0.40 -6.22
N CYS A 217 8.45 -0.62 -7.11
CA CYS A 217 8.32 -1.48 -8.29
C CYS A 217 9.48 -2.50 -8.40
N HIS A 218 9.28 -3.58 -9.16
CA HIS A 218 10.37 -4.52 -9.43
C HIS A 218 11.44 -3.83 -10.28
N TYR A 219 12.72 -4.05 -9.97
CA TYR A 219 13.84 -3.35 -10.62
C TYR A 219 13.88 -3.55 -12.15
N GLU A 220 13.28 -4.64 -12.64
CA GLU A 220 13.16 -4.92 -14.07
C GLU A 220 12.30 -3.90 -14.82
N LEU A 221 11.38 -3.22 -14.13
CA LEU A 221 10.52 -2.18 -14.69
C LEU A 221 11.22 -0.82 -14.85
N ILE A 222 12.44 -0.68 -14.33
CA ILE A 222 13.26 0.51 -14.55
C ILE A 222 13.78 0.46 -15.99
N THR A 223 13.50 1.50 -16.76
CA THR A 223 13.93 1.61 -18.17
C THR A 223 15.45 1.56 -18.30
N LEU A 224 15.97 1.14 -19.45
CA LEU A 224 17.42 1.12 -19.71
C LEU A 224 18.03 2.51 -19.53
N LYS A 225 17.38 3.54 -20.08
CA LYS A 225 17.77 4.94 -19.94
C LYS A 225 17.89 5.37 -18.47
N ASP A 226 16.92 4.99 -17.63
CA ASP A 226 16.97 5.30 -16.20
C ASP A 226 18.12 4.57 -15.50
N ARG A 227 18.39 3.31 -15.86
CA ARG A 227 19.51 2.54 -15.29
C ARG A 227 20.86 3.14 -15.62
N GLU A 228 21.04 3.59 -16.87
CA GLU A 228 22.25 4.30 -17.31
C GLU A 228 22.41 5.61 -16.56
N ASN A 229 21.34 6.39 -16.44
CA ASN A 229 21.33 7.63 -15.66
C ASN A 229 21.73 7.41 -14.19
N LEU A 230 21.25 6.32 -13.56
CA LEU A 230 21.64 5.98 -12.19
C LEU A 230 23.14 5.68 -12.09
N ILE A 231 23.69 4.95 -13.07
CA ILE A 231 25.12 4.60 -13.11
C ILE A 231 25.97 5.87 -13.28
N ILE A 232 25.61 6.74 -14.25
CA ILE A 232 26.33 7.99 -14.49
C ILE A 232 26.35 8.84 -13.22
N LYS A 233 25.20 9.03 -12.58
CA LYS A 233 25.12 9.79 -11.32
C LYS A 233 25.95 9.18 -10.20
N PHE A 234 25.97 7.85 -10.08
CA PHE A 234 26.83 7.15 -9.14
C PHE A 234 28.31 7.40 -9.43
N GLU A 235 28.74 7.27 -10.68
CA GLU A 235 30.14 7.48 -11.08
C GLU A 235 30.58 8.94 -10.84
N THR A 236 29.73 9.92 -11.14
CA THR A 236 29.96 11.32 -10.79
C THR A 236 30.11 11.51 -9.28
N LEU A 237 29.22 10.91 -8.48
CA LEU A 237 29.29 11.01 -7.02
C LEU A 237 30.54 10.33 -6.44
N LEU A 238 30.94 9.19 -7.00
CA LEU A 238 32.13 8.45 -6.60
C LEU A 238 33.41 9.27 -6.88
N LEU A 239 33.50 9.89 -8.06
CA LEU A 239 34.62 10.79 -8.39
C LEU A 239 34.67 11.96 -7.42
N ALA A 240 33.54 12.62 -7.17
CA ALA A 240 33.46 13.72 -6.20
C ALA A 240 33.83 13.28 -4.76
N HIS A 241 33.58 12.02 -4.40
CA HIS A 241 34.02 11.46 -3.13
C HIS A 241 35.55 11.30 -3.07
N TYR A 242 36.16 10.75 -4.13
CA TYR A 242 37.61 10.59 -4.19
C TYR A 242 38.37 11.92 -4.21
N HIS A 243 37.91 12.91 -4.99
CA HIS A 243 38.52 14.24 -4.99
C HIS A 243 38.52 14.89 -3.61
N ARG A 244 37.40 14.79 -2.88
CA ARG A 244 37.32 15.31 -1.50
C ARG A 244 38.29 14.62 -0.55
N LYS A 245 38.47 13.31 -0.70
CA LYS A 245 39.39 12.54 0.14
C LYS A 245 40.85 12.93 -0.11
N ILE A 246 41.24 13.06 -1.39
CA ILE A 246 42.60 13.45 -1.77
C ILE A 246 42.93 14.85 -1.22
N ASN A 247 42.03 15.82 -1.40
CA ASN A 247 42.26 17.19 -0.92
C ASN A 247 42.33 17.29 0.62
N PHE A 248 41.63 16.40 1.33
CA PHE A 248 41.73 16.32 2.79
C PHE A 248 43.08 15.75 3.23
N ASP A 249 43.53 14.67 2.59
CA ASP A 249 44.80 14.01 2.90
C ASP A 249 46.03 14.88 2.52
N SER A 250 45.91 15.77 1.51
CA SER A 250 46.97 16.73 1.16
C SER A 250 47.08 17.86 2.16
N ASN A 251 45.95 18.43 2.61
CA ASN A 251 45.96 19.54 3.56
C ASN A 251 46.52 19.14 4.94
N ILE A 252 46.32 17.88 5.35
CA ILE A 252 46.92 17.36 6.59
C ILE A 252 48.44 17.25 6.47
N ARG A 253 49.00 17.00 5.28
CA ARG A 253 50.46 16.86 5.10
C ARG A 253 51.21 18.19 5.05
N ASP A 254 50.52 19.28 4.72
CA ASP A 254 51.11 20.62 4.66
C ASP A 254 51.03 21.37 6.02
N GLU A 255 50.37 20.78 7.02
CA GLU A 255 50.22 21.33 8.38
C GLU A 255 51.14 20.68 9.44
N PHE A 256 52.04 19.77 9.05
CA PHE A 256 53.06 19.14 9.91
C PHE A 256 54.47 19.24 9.29
#